data_AF-A0A8S8Y2K8-F1
#
_entry.id   AF-A0A8S8Y2K8-F1
#
_cell.length_a   1.000
_cell.length_b   1.000
_cell.length_c   1.000
_cell.angle_alpha   90.00
_cell.angle_beta   90.00
_cell.angle_gamma   90.00
#
_symmetry.space_group_name_H-M   'P 1'
#
loop_
_entity.id
_entity.type
_entity.pdbx_description
1 polymer ?
#
loop_
_entity_poly.entity_id
_entity_poly.type
_entity_poly.pdbx_seq_one_letter_code
_entity_poly.pdbx_strand_id
1 'polypeptide(L)'
;MSTEWKLTLQAQSTNQENTNSLAAALITDCDINYLGESFSIQIVETKAKDLRAMWNTRVRGLIAVDSLISMIDSIDSSENSSTSSK
;
A
#
# COMPACT_ATOMS: atom_id res chain seq x y z
N MET A 1 -18.10 20.56 20.78
CA MET A 1 -17.70 19.92 19.51
C MET A 1 -16.18 19.77 19.55
N SER A 2 -15.65 18.55 19.60
CA SER A 2 -14.22 18.30 19.39
C SER A 2 -13.92 18.30 17.90
N THR A 3 -12.76 18.83 17.49
CA THR A 3 -12.31 18.76 16.11
C THR A 3 -12.09 17.31 15.70
N GLU A 4 -12.70 16.90 14.59
CA GLU A 4 -12.44 15.60 13.97
C GLU A 4 -11.41 15.79 12.85
N TRP A 5 -10.38 14.95 12.86
CA TRP A 5 -9.33 14.95 11.86
C TRP A 5 -9.48 13.72 10.99
N LYS A 6 -9.44 13.91 9.67
CA LYS A 6 -9.69 12.84 8.71
C LYS A 6 -8.67 12.89 7.58
N LEU A 7 -8.14 11.73 7.23
CA LEU A 7 -7.33 11.51 6.04
C LEU A 7 -7.89 10.33 5.25
N THR A 8 -7.90 10.49 3.94
CA THR A 8 -8.18 9.41 3.00
C THR A 8 -6.92 9.18 2.18
N LEU A 9 -6.48 7.93 2.11
CA LEU A 9 -5.47 7.50 1.17
C LEU A 9 -6.12 6.64 0.11
N GLN A 10 -5.79 6.91 -1.14
CA GLN A 10 -6.07 6.04 -2.27
C GLN A 10 -4.74 5.60 -2.87
N ALA A 11 -4.60 4.33 -3.17
CA ALA A 11 -3.40 3.75 -3.75
C ALA A 11 -3.75 2.74 -4.85
N GLN A 12 -2.87 2.70 -5.84
CA GLN A 12 -2.90 1.78 -6.98
C GLN A 12 -1.45 1.45 -7.32
N SER A 13 -1.16 0.18 -7.58
CA SER A 13 0.15 -0.29 -8.05
C SER A 13 0.13 -0.52 -9.56
N THR A 14 1.21 -1.10 -10.09
CA THR A 14 1.42 -1.37 -11.52
C THR A 14 0.39 -2.33 -12.12
N ASN A 15 -0.16 -3.24 -11.32
CA ASN A 15 -1.21 -4.17 -11.73
C ASN A 15 -2.14 -4.50 -10.53
N GLN A 16 -3.20 -5.26 -10.81
CA GLN A 16 -4.19 -5.62 -9.79
C GLN A 16 -3.61 -6.49 -8.67
N GLU A 17 -2.70 -7.41 -9.00
CA GLU A 17 -2.09 -8.31 -8.02
C GLU A 17 -1.23 -7.54 -7.01
N ASN A 18 -0.35 -6.65 -7.51
CA ASN A 18 0.47 -5.76 -6.69
C ASN A 18 -0.40 -4.80 -5.87
N THR A 19 -1.51 -4.31 -6.44
CA THR A 19 -2.48 -3.49 -5.72
C THR A 19 -3.14 -4.27 -4.57
N ASN A 20 -3.49 -5.53 -4.80
CA ASN A 20 -4.04 -6.41 -3.77
C ASN A 20 -3.00 -6.71 -2.68
N SER A 21 -1.72 -6.88 -3.04
CA SER A 21 -0.62 -7.06 -2.09
C SER A 21 -0.43 -5.84 -1.19
N LEU A 22 -0.47 -4.63 -1.74
CA LEU A 22 -0.44 -3.39 -0.94
C LEU A 22 -1.65 -3.28 0.00
N ALA A 23 -2.86 -3.60 -0.50
CA ALA A 23 -4.08 -3.59 0.32
C ALA A 23 -4.01 -4.62 1.46
N ALA A 24 -3.51 -5.82 1.19
CA ALA A 24 -3.36 -6.89 2.17
C ALA A 24 -2.42 -6.51 3.33
N ALA A 25 -1.41 -5.68 3.05
CA ALA A 25 -0.50 -5.14 4.07
C ALA A 25 -1.19 -4.25 5.11
N LEU A 26 -2.41 -3.79 4.82
CA LEU A 26 -3.18 -2.88 5.68
C LEU A 26 -4.44 -3.52 6.29
N ILE A 27 -4.81 -4.74 5.89
CA ILE A 27 -6.06 -5.41 6.27
C ILE A 27 -6.21 -5.59 7.79
N THR A 28 -5.11 -5.81 8.51
CA THR A 28 -5.17 -5.99 9.96
C THR A 28 -5.46 -4.69 10.71
N ASP A 29 -5.23 -3.54 10.07
CA ASP A 29 -5.14 -2.24 10.75
C ASP A 29 -6.26 -1.27 10.36
N CYS A 30 -6.96 -1.50 9.24
CA CYS A 30 -8.04 -0.64 8.76
C CYS A 30 -8.92 -1.32 7.71
N ASP A 31 -10.16 -0.84 7.60
CA ASP A 31 -11.07 -1.25 6.54
C ASP A 31 -10.57 -0.76 5.17
N ILE A 32 -10.44 -1.69 4.24
CA ILE A 32 -10.03 -1.43 2.87
C ILE A 32 -11.28 -1.31 1.99
N ASN A 33 -11.39 -0.22 1.25
CA ASN A 33 -12.44 -0.01 0.25
C ASN A 33 -11.83 -0.15 -1.15
N TYR A 34 -12.10 -1.26 -1.82
CA TYR A 34 -11.66 -1.48 -3.20
C TYR A 34 -12.47 -0.62 -4.19
N LEU A 35 -11.77 -0.01 -5.15
CA LEU A 35 -12.27 0.95 -6.12
C LEU A 35 -11.70 0.60 -7.50
N GLY A 36 -12.19 -0.50 -8.09
CA GLY A 36 -11.68 -1.04 -9.35
C GLY A 36 -10.22 -1.46 -9.21
N GLU A 37 -9.34 -0.79 -9.94
CA GLU A 37 -7.89 -1.05 -9.94
C GLU A 37 -7.13 -0.38 -8.79
N SER A 38 -7.84 0.27 -7.87
CA SER A 38 -7.26 0.94 -6.71
C SER A 38 -7.95 0.49 -5.43
N PHE A 39 -7.38 0.85 -4.28
CA PHE A 39 -8.05 0.75 -2.99
C PHE A 39 -7.94 2.06 -2.23
N SER A 40 -8.80 2.24 -1.23
CA SER A 40 -8.73 3.37 -0.33
C SER A 40 -8.92 2.97 1.12
N ILE A 41 -8.27 3.72 2.00
CA ILE A 41 -8.44 3.65 3.45
C ILE A 41 -8.81 5.03 3.98
N GLN A 42 -9.51 5.04 5.10
CA GLN A 42 -9.84 6.27 5.81
C GLN A 42 -9.38 6.16 7.26
N ILE A 43 -8.71 7.20 7.73
CA ILE A 43 -8.26 7.32 9.11
C ILE A 43 -8.98 8.53 9.70
N VAL A 44 -9.70 8.32 10.80
CA VAL A 44 -10.47 9.34 11.51
C VAL A 44 -10.02 9.36 12.96
N GLU A 45 -9.60 10.52 13.46
CA GLU A 45 -9.08 10.68 14.81
C GLU A 45 -9.53 11.99 15.44
N THR A 46 -9.70 11.99 16.76
CA THR A 46 -10.10 13.20 17.51
C THR A 46 -8.92 14.13 17.82
N LYS A 47 -7.69 13.64 17.66
CA LYS A 47 -6.45 14.39 17.90
C LYS A 47 -5.55 14.32 16.68
N ALA A 48 -5.12 15.47 16.17
CA ALA A 48 -4.22 15.58 15.02
C ALA A 48 -2.93 14.74 15.15
N LYS A 49 -2.37 14.69 16.38
CA LYS A 49 -1.14 13.92 16.64
C LYS A 49 -1.34 12.41 16.47
N ASP A 50 -2.54 11.91 16.79
CA ASP A 50 -2.88 10.49 16.70
C ASP A 50 -3.16 10.15 15.23
N LEU A 51 -3.86 11.03 14.50
CA LEU A 51 -4.01 10.93 13.03
C LEU A 51 -2.65 10.79 12.35
N ARG A 52 -1.70 11.67 12.69
CA ARG A 52 -0.34 11.65 12.13
C ARG A 52 0.38 10.34 12.47
N ALA A 53 0.23 9.83 13.70
CA ALA A 53 0.85 8.57 14.10
C ALA A 53 0.28 7.40 13.30
N MET A 54 -1.04 7.31 13.19
CA MET A 54 -1.76 6.28 12.43
C MET A 54 -1.41 6.31 10.95
N TRP A 55 -1.32 7.51 10.37
CA TRP A 55 -0.87 7.75 9.00
C TRP A 55 0.55 7.25 8.77
N ASN A 56 1.50 7.69 9.60
CA ASN A 56 2.91 7.35 9.43
C ASN A 56 3.17 5.84 9.53
N THR A 57 2.49 5.14 10.44
CA THR A 57 2.63 3.68 10.57
C THR A 57 2.18 2.97 9.29
N ARG A 58 1.01 3.31 8.77
CA ARG A 58 0.43 2.68 7.57
C ARG A 58 1.26 2.97 6.33
N VAL A 59 1.68 4.22 6.13
CA VAL A 59 2.55 4.59 4.99
C VAL A 59 3.89 3.87 5.04
N ARG A 60 4.50 3.71 6.23
CA ARG A 60 5.74 2.92 6.34
C ARG A 60 5.54 1.45 5.99
N GLY A 61 4.42 0.86 6.39
CA GLY A 61 4.04 -0.51 5.99
C GLY A 61 3.91 -0.63 4.47
N LEU A 62 3.22 0.32 3.83
CA LEU A 62 3.09 0.36 2.37
C LEU A 62 4.43 0.49 1.66
N ILE A 63 5.31 1.38 2.13
CA ILE A 63 6.67 1.55 1.56
C ILE A 63 7.45 0.23 1.61
N ALA A 64 7.36 -0.51 2.71
CA ALA A 64 8.05 -1.79 2.87
C ALA A 64 7.54 -2.84 1.86
N VAL A 65 6.21 -2.93 1.69
CA VAL A 65 5.61 -3.88 0.75
C VAL A 65 5.88 -3.48 -0.70
N ASP A 66 5.79 -2.21 -1.04
CA ASP A 66 6.12 -1.69 -2.37
C ASP A 66 7.58 -1.99 -2.76
N SER A 67 8.50 -1.82 -1.82
CA SER A 67 9.92 -2.17 -2.01
C SER A 67 10.11 -3.67 -2.27
N LEU A 68 9.39 -4.53 -1.55
CA LEU A 68 9.45 -5.99 -1.75
C LEU A 68 8.89 -6.40 -3.11
N ILE A 69 7.75 -5.84 -3.51
CA ILE A 69 7.15 -6.08 -4.82
C ILE A 69 8.15 -5.70 -5.93
N SER A 70 8.74 -4.51 -5.85
CA SER A 70 9.72 -4.05 -6.84
C SER A 70 10.95 -4.97 -6.92
N MET A 71 11.41 -5.49 -5.79
CA MET A 71 12.51 -6.46 -5.77
C MET A 71 12.13 -7.77 -6.46
N ILE A 72 10.93 -8.31 -6.18
CA ILE A 72 10.44 -9.55 -6.79
C ILE A 72 10.28 -9.38 -8.30
N ASP A 73 9.65 -8.29 -8.74
CA ASP A 73 9.47 -7.99 -10.17
C ASP A 73 10.81 -7.87 -10.90
N SER A 74 11.85 -7.35 -10.24
CA SER A 74 13.20 -7.23 -10.81
C SER A 74 13.92 -8.59 -10.95
N ILE A 75 13.64 -9.54 -10.05
CA ILE A 75 14.23 -10.89 -10.09
C ILE A 75 13.61 -11.66 -11.25
N ASP A 76 12.28 -11.63 -11.39
CA ASP A 76 11.54 -12.33 -12.44
C ASP A 76 11.98 -11.87 -13.84
N SER A 77 12.23 -10.57 -14.00
CA SER A 77 12.74 -10.01 -15.26
C SER A 77 14.23 -10.31 -15.53
N SER A 78 15.02 -10.69 -14.52
CA SER A 78 16.42 -11.10 -14.69
C SER A 78 16.59 -12.58 -15.11
N GLU A 79 15.67 -13.46 -14.72
CA GLU A 79 15.71 -14.89 -15.08
C GLU A 79 15.42 -15.11 -16.58
N ASN A 80 14.56 -14.30 -17.18
CA ASN A 80 14.26 -14.36 -18.62
C ASN A 80 15.39 -13.84 -19.54
N SER A 81 16.42 -13.19 -19.01
CA SER A 81 17.54 -12.67 -19.81
C SER A 81 18.62 -13.72 -20.11
N SER A 82 18.59 -14.90 -19.47
CA SER A 82 19.73 -15.83 -19.45
C SER A 82 19.62 -17.04 -20.40
N THR A 83 18.56 -17.16 -21.22
CA THR A 83 18.34 -18.34 -22.09
C THR A 83 18.45 -18.10 -23.60
N SER A 84 19.19 -17.07 -24.06
CA SER A 84 19.53 -16.93 -25.48
C SER A 84 21.04 -16.98 -25.70
N SER A 85 21.59 -18.18 -25.65
CA SER A 85 22.93 -18.50 -26.17
C SER A 85 22.99 -19.99 -26.50
N LYS A 86 22.47 -20.36 -27.67
CA LYS A 86 23.02 -21.40 -28.54
C LYS A 86 22.28 -21.46 -29.87
#